data_AF-X0SH41-F1
#
_entry.id   AF-X0SH41-F1
#
_cell.length_a   1.000
_cell.length_b   1.000
_cell.length_c   1.000
_cell.angle_alpha   90.00
_cell.angle_beta   90.00
_cell.angle_gamma   90.00
#
_symmetry.space_group_name_H-M   'P 1'
#
loop_
_entity.id
_entity.type
_entity.pdbx_description
1 polymer ?
#
loop_
_entity_poly.entity_id
_entity_poly.type
_entity_poly.pdbx_seq_one_letter_code
_entity_poly.pdbx_strand_id
1 'polypeptide(L)'
;MVKIKITSLFRYLTILIILVFTLFPLIVVLLNSFKDAAELQKLSMSFIFTPTLDNYIGIVKEYEFLTQLKNTLYMVIVTVSLSTLVGIPAAYALSRAK
;
A
#
# COMPACT_ATOMS: atom_id res chain seq x y z
N MET A 1 -12.75 15.83 -33.41
CA MET A 1 -11.27 15.92 -33.39
C MET A 1 -10.82 16.62 -32.12
N VAL A 2 -10.28 15.88 -31.16
CA VAL A 2 -9.79 16.43 -29.89
C VAL A 2 -8.52 17.23 -30.17
N LYS A 3 -8.57 18.58 -30.08
CA LYS A 3 -7.37 19.42 -30.12
C LYS A 3 -6.62 19.22 -28.81
N ILE A 4 -5.74 18.22 -28.75
CA ILE A 4 -4.86 18.00 -27.60
C ILE A 4 -3.92 19.20 -27.53
N LYS A 5 -4.14 20.09 -26.57
CA LYS A 5 -3.20 21.17 -26.28
C LYS A 5 -1.90 20.52 -25.80
N ILE A 6 -0.74 20.90 -26.35
CA ILE A 6 0.58 20.35 -25.98
C ILE A 6 0.80 20.29 -24.46
N THR A 7 0.31 21.30 -23.73
CA THR A 7 0.31 21.34 -22.26
C THR A 7 -0.45 20.18 -21.60
N SER A 8 -1.57 19.76 -22.19
CA SER A 8 -2.36 18.63 -21.69
C SER A 8 -1.67 17.30 -21.94
N LEU A 9 -1.00 17.12 -23.09
CA LEU A 9 -0.21 15.93 -23.40
C LEU A 9 0.94 15.76 -22.41
N PHE A 10 1.69 16.84 -22.16
CA PHE A 10 2.79 16.83 -21.20
C PHE A 10 2.29 16.46 -19.80
N ARG A 11 1.17 17.05 -19.36
CA ARG A 11 0.54 16.72 -18.06
C ARG A 11 0.20 15.23 -17.96
N TYR A 12 -0.43 14.64 -18.97
CA TYR A 12 -0.79 13.22 -18.96
C TYR A 12 0.44 12.31 -18.97
N LEU A 13 1.48 12.66 -19.73
CA LEU A 13 2.75 11.92 -19.72
C LEU A 13 3.41 11.96 -18.34
N THR A 14 3.46 13.13 -17.69
CA THR A 14 4.02 13.24 -16.33
C THR A 14 3.24 12.40 -15.33
N ILE A 15 1.91 12.43 -15.37
CA ILE A 15 1.06 11.59 -14.50
C ILE A 15 1.31 10.11 -14.77
N LEU A 16 1.40 9.70 -16.04
CA LEU A 16 1.66 8.31 -16.40
C LEU A 16 3.02 7.83 -15.86
N ILE A 17 4.06 8.64 -15.99
CA ILE A 17 5.40 8.31 -15.47
C ILE A 17 5.38 8.14 -13.95
N ILE A 18 4.76 9.08 -13.23
CA ILE A 18 4.62 9.00 -11.77
C ILE A 18 3.84 7.74 -11.39
N LEU A 19 2.72 7.47 -12.07
CA LEU A 19 1.87 6.32 -11.79
C LEU A 19 2.63 5.01 -12.01
N VAL A 20 3.35 4.86 -13.12
CA VAL A 20 4.17 3.67 -13.39
C VAL A 20 5.24 3.53 -12.32
N PHE A 21 5.94 4.60 -11.96
CA PHE A 21 7.00 4.56 -10.94
C PHE A 21 6.46 4.19 -9.56
N THR A 22 5.28 4.70 -9.17
CA THR A 22 4.63 4.38 -7.89
C THR A 22 4.07 2.96 -7.87
N LEU A 23 3.46 2.49 -8.96
CA LEU A 23 2.85 1.16 -9.02
C LEU A 23 3.88 0.05 -9.25
N PHE A 24 5.01 0.34 -9.90
CA PHE A 24 6.04 -0.64 -10.19
C PHE A 24 6.47 -1.46 -8.96
N PRO A 25 6.90 -0.86 -7.83
CA PRO A 25 7.28 -1.63 -6.64
C PRO A 25 6.09 -2.40 -6.04
N LEU A 26 4.87 -1.85 -6.09
CA LEU A 26 3.67 -2.52 -5.62
C LEU A 26 3.36 -3.78 -6.44
N ILE A 27 3.49 -3.70 -7.76
CA ILE A 27 3.32 -4.84 -8.67
C ILE A 27 4.39 -5.91 -8.39
N VAL A 28 5.64 -5.51 -8.17
CA VAL A 28 6.72 -6.46 -7.84
C VAL A 28 6.44 -7.19 -6.53
N VAL A 29 6.01 -6.48 -5.47
CA VAL A 29 5.63 -7.10 -4.19
C VAL A 29 4.45 -8.05 -4.38
N LEU A 30 3.43 -7.65 -5.16
CA LEU A 30 2.26 -8.48 -5.45
C LEU A 30 2.63 -9.75 -6.24
N LEU A 31 3.50 -9.64 -7.25
CA LEU A 31 3.95 -10.82 -8.00
C LEU A 31 4.76 -11.77 -7.10
N ASN A 32 5.62 -11.23 -6.24
CA ASN A 32 6.41 -12.03 -5.31
C ASN A 32 5.55 -12.73 -4.24
N SER A 33 4.42 -12.15 -3.82
CA SER A 33 3.56 -12.81 -2.82
C SER A 33 2.93 -14.11 -3.32
N PHE A 34 2.81 -14.30 -4.64
CA PHE A 34 2.33 -15.52 -5.28
C PHE A 34 3.44 -16.48 -5.72
N LYS A 35 4.72 -16.16 -5.51
CA LYS A 35 5.84 -17.06 -5.84
C LYS A 35 6.11 -18.05 -4.72
N ASP A 36 6.68 -19.19 -5.04
CA ASP A 36 7.12 -20.13 -4.02
C ASP A 36 8.26 -19.53 -3.16
N ALA A 37 8.30 -19.88 -1.86
CA ALA A 37 9.29 -19.36 -0.92
C ALA A 37 10.74 -19.69 -1.33
N ALA A 38 10.96 -20.85 -1.96
CA ALA A 38 12.27 -21.24 -2.48
C ALA A 38 12.67 -20.42 -3.73
N GLU A 39 11.72 -19.90 -4.49
CA GLU A 39 11.98 -19.01 -5.63
C GLU A 39 12.34 -17.59 -5.18
N LEU A 40 11.81 -17.13 -4.05
CA LEU A 40 12.15 -15.83 -3.47
C LEU A 40 13.61 -15.73 -3.01
N GLN A 41 14.24 -16.85 -2.69
CA GLN A 41 15.65 -16.91 -2.29
C GLN A 41 16.63 -16.94 -3.48
N LYS A 42 16.14 -17.14 -4.71
CA LYS A 42 16.97 -17.13 -5.91
C LYS A 42 17.27 -15.70 -6.34
N LEU A 43 18.48 -15.44 -6.81
CA LEU A 43 18.88 -14.13 -7.35
C LEU A 43 18.21 -13.80 -8.70
N SER A 44 17.42 -14.71 -9.27
CA SER A 44 16.77 -14.55 -10.56
C SER A 44 15.45 -13.79 -10.42
N MET A 45 15.37 -12.59 -11.00
CA MET A 45 14.09 -11.88 -11.18
C MET A 45 13.30 -12.52 -12.33
N SER A 46 12.68 -13.68 -12.07
CA SER A 46 11.74 -14.29 -13.01
C SER A 46 10.36 -13.63 -12.88
N PHE A 47 9.80 -13.19 -14.00
CA PHE A 47 8.40 -12.76 -14.10
C PHE A 47 7.46 -13.91 -14.49
N ILE A 48 8.02 -15.07 -14.84
CA ILE A 48 7.29 -16.30 -15.15
C ILE A 48 7.49 -17.25 -13.97
N PHE A 49 6.41 -17.54 -13.26
CA PHE A 49 6.40 -18.43 -12.10
C PHE A 49 5.06 -19.16 -12.05
N THR A 50 5.00 -20.24 -11.28
CA THR A 50 3.73 -20.93 -11.01
C THR A 50 3.07 -20.25 -9.82
N PRO A 51 1.91 -19.60 -9.96
CA PRO A 51 1.29 -18.89 -8.85
C PRO A 51 0.82 -19.87 -7.77
N THR A 52 1.24 -19.64 -6.52
CA THR A 52 0.84 -20.43 -5.35
C THR A 52 0.25 -19.53 -4.26
N LEU A 53 -0.46 -20.14 -3.31
CA LEU A 53 -0.99 -19.47 -2.11
C LEU A 53 -0.27 -19.90 -0.83
N ASP A 54 0.82 -20.66 -0.96
CA ASP A 54 1.49 -21.30 0.16
C ASP A 54 2.07 -20.27 1.14
N ASN A 55 2.58 -19.14 0.65
CA ASN A 55 3.03 -18.03 1.49
C ASN A 55 1.89 -17.49 2.38
N TYR A 56 0.69 -17.33 1.84
CA TYR A 56 -0.46 -16.84 2.60
C TYR A 56 -0.90 -17.85 3.66
N ILE A 57 -0.94 -19.13 3.30
CA ILE A 57 -1.29 -20.22 4.22
C ILE A 57 -0.23 -20.32 5.33
N GLY A 58 1.06 -20.22 4.99
CA GLY A 58 2.17 -20.23 5.94
C GLY A 58 2.08 -19.08 6.94
N ILE A 59 1.85 -17.84 6.46
CA ILE A 59 1.68 -16.67 7.34
C ILE A 59 0.52 -16.86 8.33
N VAL A 60 -0.59 -17.45 7.90
CA VAL A 60 -1.76 -17.66 8.77
C VAL A 60 -1.57 -18.81 9.76
N LYS A 61 -0.88 -19.89 9.36
CA LYS A 61 -0.72 -21.11 10.17
C LYS A 61 0.50 -21.11 11.07
N GLU A 62 1.64 -20.63 10.58
CA GLU A 62 2.94 -20.75 11.27
C GLU A 62 3.29 -19.51 12.09
N TYR A 63 2.72 -18.36 11.75
CA TYR A 63 2.99 -17.11 12.44
C TYR A 63 1.76 -16.70 13.26
N GLU A 64 1.99 -15.98 14.36
CA GLU A 64 0.92 -15.29 15.12
C GLU A 64 0.35 -14.08 14.35
N PHE A 65 0.32 -14.15 13.02
CA PHE A 65 -0.06 -13.07 12.12
C PHE A 65 -1.45 -12.53 12.45
N LEU A 66 -2.43 -13.41 12.68
CA LEU A 66 -3.79 -12.98 13.02
C LEU A 66 -3.85 -12.22 14.35
N THR A 67 -3.02 -12.61 15.33
CA THR A 67 -2.92 -11.91 16.62
C THR A 67 -2.26 -10.55 16.41
N GLN A 68 -1.16 -10.49 15.66
CA GLN A 68 -0.45 -9.24 15.36
C GLN A 68 -1.32 -8.26 14.55
N LEU A 69 -2.11 -8.77 13.61
CA LEU A 69 -3.09 -8.01 12.84
C LEU A 69 -4.16 -7.41 13.76
N LYS A 70 -4.71 -8.21 14.68
CA LYS A 70 -5.69 -7.72 15.69
C LYS A 70 -5.09 -6.66 16.60
N ASN A 71 -3.86 -6.86 17.07
CA ASN A 71 -3.18 -5.90 17.94
C ASN A 71 -2.95 -4.56 17.24
N THR A 72 -2.51 -4.60 15.98
CA THR A 72 -2.31 -3.38 15.17
C THR A 72 -3.64 -2.70 14.89
N LEU A 73 -4.67 -3.46 14.52
CA LEU A 73 -6.00 -2.92 14.26
C LEU A 73 -6.57 -2.23 15.49
N TYR A 74 -6.46 -2.86 16.66
CA TYR A 74 -6.87 -2.27 17.94
C TYR A 74 -6.09 -0.97 18.22
N MET A 75 -4.77 -1.00 18.08
CA MET A 75 -3.92 0.18 18.29
C MET A 75 -4.32 1.34 17.37
N VAL A 76 -4.56 1.08 16.07
CA VAL A 76 -4.98 2.09 15.10
C VAL A 76 -6.33 2.68 15.46
N ILE A 77 -7.32 1.85 15.79
CA ILE A 77 -8.67 2.31 16.15
C ILE A 77 -8.62 3.22 17.37
N VAL A 78 -7.93 2.79 18.43
CA VAL A 78 -7.80 3.57 19.68
C VAL A 78 -7.08 4.89 19.39
N THR A 79 -5.96 4.84 18.67
CA THR A 79 -5.16 6.04 18.36
C THR A 79 -5.95 7.03 17.52
N VAL A 80 -6.55 6.60 16.41
CA VAL A 80 -7.34 7.48 15.54
C VAL A 80 -8.52 8.08 16.30
N SER A 81 -9.22 7.28 17.11
CA SER A 81 -10.35 7.76 17.90
C SER A 81 -9.92 8.83 18.90
N LEU A 82 -8.88 8.57 19.69
CA LEU A 82 -8.38 9.55 20.66
C LEU A 82 -7.82 10.81 19.97
N SER A 83 -7.05 10.65 18.90
CA SER A 83 -6.50 11.77 18.14
C SER A 83 -7.59 12.65 17.52
N THR A 84 -8.67 12.07 17.01
CA THR A 84 -9.78 12.86 16.46
C THR A 84 -10.65 13.48 17.55
N LEU A 85 -10.94 12.74 18.63
CA LEU A 85 -11.69 13.26 19.79
C LEU A 85 -11.04 14.49 20.41
N VAL A 86 -9.70 14.51 20.50
CA VAL A 86 -8.95 15.66 21.01
C VAL A 86 -8.64 16.69 19.91
N GLY A 87 -8.26 16.21 18.73
CA GLY A 87 -7.80 17.06 17.62
C GLY A 87 -8.91 17.96 17.07
N ILE A 88 -10.14 17.47 16.96
CA ILE A 88 -11.28 18.26 16.45
C ILE A 88 -11.59 19.47 17.35
N PRO A 89 -11.83 19.32 18.67
CA PRO A 89 -12.12 20.48 19.53
C PRO A 89 -10.92 21.43 19.65
N ALA A 90 -9.68 20.90 19.67
CA ALA A 90 -8.48 21.74 19.68
C ALA A 90 -8.37 22.58 18.40
N ALA A 91 -8.57 21.97 17.22
CA ALA A 91 -8.58 22.66 15.94
C ALA A 91 -9.71 23.70 15.86
N TYR A 92 -10.90 23.37 16.40
CA TYR A 92 -12.01 24.31 16.48
C TYR A 92 -11.68 25.53 17.33
N ALA A 93 -11.14 25.31 18.55
CA ALA A 93 -10.73 26.38 19.44
C ALA A 93 -9.67 27.29 18.78
N LEU A 94 -8.68 26.70 18.11
CA LEU A 94 -7.66 27.46 17.39
C LEU A 94 -8.23 28.25 16.21
N SER A 95 -9.19 27.68 15.46
CA SER A 95 -9.85 28.38 14.33
C SER A 95 -10.73 29.57 14.74
N ARG A 96 -11.10 29.63 16.03
CA ARG A 96 -11.95 30.68 16.61
C ARG A 96 -11.22 31.52 17.65
N ALA A 97 -9.97 31.20 17.97
CA ALA A 97 -9.08 32.07 18.72
C ALA A 97 -8.78 33.28 17.83
N LYS A 98 -9.04 34.48 18.38
CA LYS A 98 -8.85 35.75 17.68
C LYS A 98 -7.45 36.28 17.94
#